data_AF-A0A484X4R5-F1
#
_entry.id   AF-A0A484X4R5-F1
#
_cell.length_a   1.000
_cell.length_b   1.000
_cell.length_c   1.000
_cell.angle_alpha   90.00
_cell.angle_beta   90.00
_cell.angle_gamma   90.00
#
_symmetry.space_group_name_H-M   'P 1'
#
loop_
_entity.id
_entity.type
_entity.pdbx_description
1 polymer ?
#
loop_
_entity_poly.entity_id
_entity_poly.type
_entity_poly.pdbx_seq_one_letter_code
_entity_poly.pdbx_strand_id
1 'polypeptide(L)'
;MVAEVPAVVRARPARDGEGQDEFVFQISKDEYLDLLFEDLALPNLKQNQQRQLTEYKTHRAGYTANGVPANISVVRSLQNSLARRTAMTAGKRRELHALEENLAIISNSEPAQLLEEERLRKEIAELRAKIERVPFIDTFDFTLQELRKTARFPPARQ
;
A
#
# COMPACT_ATOMS: atom_id res chain seq x y z
N MET A 1 48.65 -30.07 -25.12
CA MET A 1 48.19 -31.38 -25.60
C MET A 1 47.38 -31.12 -26.86
N VAL A 2 47.99 -31.29 -28.02
CA VAL A 2 47.36 -31.08 -29.33
C VAL A 2 46.64 -32.37 -29.66
N ALA A 3 45.31 -32.33 -29.79
CA ALA A 3 44.52 -33.48 -30.22
C ALA A 3 44.48 -33.47 -31.74
N GLU A 4 45.15 -34.42 -32.38
CA GLU A 4 45.05 -34.63 -33.83
C GLU A 4 43.69 -35.29 -34.13
N VAL A 5 42.78 -34.53 -34.74
CA VAL A 5 41.54 -35.07 -35.32
C VAL A 5 41.70 -34.97 -36.84
N PRO A 6 41.75 -36.09 -37.59
CA PRO A 6 41.93 -36.03 -39.03
C PRO A 6 40.64 -35.57 -39.71
N ALA A 7 40.53 -34.27 -39.99
CA ALA A 7 39.49 -33.71 -40.85
C ALA A 7 39.97 -33.77 -42.31
N VAL A 8 39.43 -34.69 -43.10
CA VAL A 8 39.72 -34.80 -44.54
C VAL A 8 38.93 -33.71 -45.29
N VAL A 9 39.56 -32.56 -45.51
CA VAL A 9 39.04 -31.51 -46.39
C VAL A 9 39.70 -31.65 -47.76
N ARG A 10 38.93 -31.98 -48.80
CA ARG A 10 39.45 -32.07 -50.17
C ARG A 10 39.56 -30.69 -50.80
N ALA A 11 40.77 -30.12 -50.87
CA ALA A 11 41.08 -28.96 -51.71
C ALA A 11 41.66 -29.43 -53.06
N ARG A 12 41.27 -28.78 -54.17
CA ARG A 12 41.76 -29.07 -55.53
C ARG A 12 42.95 -28.17 -55.85
N PRO A 13 44.15 -28.70 -56.19
CA PRO A 13 45.27 -27.86 -56.60
C PRO A 13 45.25 -27.54 -58.11
N ALA A 14 45.72 -26.33 -58.42
CA ALA A 14 46.00 -25.83 -59.77
C ALA A 14 47.32 -26.45 -60.31
N ARG A 15 47.48 -26.40 -61.64
CA ARG A 15 48.41 -27.20 -62.45
C ARG A 15 49.91 -27.01 -62.15
N ASP A 16 50.61 -28.10 -62.48
CA ASP A 16 52.05 -28.29 -62.75
C ASP A 16 53.00 -28.47 -61.57
N GLY A 17 53.68 -29.64 -61.57
CA GLY A 17 54.82 -29.96 -60.71
C GLY A 17 54.57 -31.16 -59.81
N GLU A 18 55.33 -32.24 -60.04
CA GLU A 18 55.22 -33.52 -59.35
C GLU A 18 55.51 -33.43 -57.84
N GLY A 19 54.59 -33.97 -57.03
CA GLY A 19 54.72 -34.07 -55.58
C GLY A 19 53.35 -34.22 -54.93
N GLN A 20 52.94 -35.45 -54.58
CA GLN A 20 51.73 -35.66 -53.78
C GLN A 20 52.07 -35.32 -52.33
N ASP A 21 51.97 -34.04 -51.96
CA ASP A 21 52.08 -33.62 -50.57
C ASP A 21 50.73 -33.83 -49.86
N GLU A 22 50.74 -34.71 -48.85
CA GLU A 22 49.66 -34.89 -47.90
C GLU A 22 49.67 -33.68 -46.94
N PHE A 23 48.87 -32.65 -47.25
CA PHE A 23 48.77 -31.46 -46.41
C PHE A 23 47.99 -31.77 -45.11
N VAL A 24 48.71 -31.94 -44.00
CA VAL A 24 48.14 -31.99 -42.65
C VAL A 24 48.09 -30.57 -42.09
N PHE A 25 46.89 -29.99 -42.00
CA PHE A 25 46.71 -28.66 -41.40
C PHE A 25 46.62 -28.79 -39.88
N GLN A 26 47.49 -28.06 -39.15
CA GLN A 26 47.43 -27.93 -37.70
C GLN A 26 46.62 -26.68 -37.35
N ILE A 27 45.31 -26.85 -37.17
CA ILE A 27 44.42 -25.79 -36.67
C ILE A 27 44.45 -25.77 -35.14
N SER A 28 44.43 -24.56 -34.57
CA SER A 28 44.35 -24.41 -33.11
C SER A 28 42.95 -24.77 -32.60
N LYS A 29 42.84 -25.13 -31.33
CA LYS A 29 41.55 -25.49 -30.71
C LYS A 29 40.52 -24.36 -30.86
N ASP A 30 40.96 -23.11 -30.77
CA ASP A 30 40.08 -21.94 -30.82
C ASP A 30 39.54 -21.72 -32.25
N GLU A 31 40.40 -21.88 -33.27
CA GLU A 31 40.00 -21.83 -34.69
C GLU A 31 38.96 -22.90 -35.06
N TYR A 32 39.09 -24.10 -34.49
CA TYR A 32 38.10 -25.16 -34.70
C TYR A 32 36.73 -24.81 -34.11
N LEU A 33 36.71 -24.13 -32.96
CA LEU A 33 35.46 -23.72 -32.32
C LEU A 33 34.78 -22.60 -33.11
N ASP A 34 35.54 -21.63 -33.61
CA ASP A 34 34.99 -20.54 -34.43
C ASP A 34 34.37 -21.08 -35.74
N LEU A 35 35.02 -22.04 -36.41
CA LEU A 35 34.45 -22.73 -37.58
C LEU A 35 33.20 -23.55 -37.25
N LEU A 36 33.15 -24.19 -36.09
CA LEU A 36 31.98 -24.97 -35.67
C LEU A 36 30.78 -24.07 -35.33
N PHE A 37 31.04 -22.87 -34.81
CA PHE A 37 30.02 -21.94 -34.34
C PHE A 37 29.75 -20.77 -35.30
N GLU A 38 30.42 -20.69 -36.46
CA GLU A 38 30.13 -19.71 -37.52
C GLU A 38 28.65 -19.73 -37.93
N ASP A 39 28.01 -20.90 -37.89
CA ASP A 39 26.59 -21.10 -38.19
C ASP A 39 25.67 -21.18 -36.94
N LEU A 40 26.21 -21.07 -35.72
CA LEU A 40 25.44 -21.24 -34.48
C LEU A 40 25.15 -19.89 -33.79
N ALA A 41 24.44 -19.01 -34.50
CA ALA A 41 23.85 -17.83 -33.89
C ALA A 41 22.73 -18.27 -32.92
N LEU A 42 23.02 -18.33 -31.62
CA LEU A 42 22.05 -18.69 -30.58
C LEU A 42 20.84 -17.75 -30.61
N PRO A 43 19.67 -18.18 -31.14
CA PRO A 43 18.56 -17.27 -31.44
C PRO A 43 17.90 -16.69 -30.19
N ASN A 44 18.11 -17.34 -29.04
CA ASN A 44 17.30 -17.14 -27.84
C ASN A 44 18.03 -16.42 -26.69
N LEU A 45 19.27 -15.97 -26.88
CA LEU A 45 20.04 -15.29 -25.83
C LEU A 45 19.48 -13.89 -25.50
N LYS A 46 18.68 -13.29 -26.41
CA LYS A 46 18.05 -11.97 -26.22
C LYS A 46 16.71 -12.00 -25.46
N GLN A 47 16.00 -13.12 -25.43
CA GLN A 47 14.62 -13.14 -24.91
C GLN A 47 14.53 -13.17 -23.38
N ASN A 48 15.62 -13.43 -22.66
CA ASN A 48 15.65 -13.43 -21.20
C ASN A 48 15.88 -12.05 -20.56
N GLN A 49 15.97 -10.98 -21.35
CA GLN A 49 16.09 -9.60 -20.83
C GLN A 49 14.78 -8.82 -20.90
N GLN A 50 13.64 -9.52 -20.98
CA GLN A 50 12.35 -8.87 -20.82
C GLN A 50 12.22 -8.46 -19.34
N ARG A 51 12.62 -7.21 -19.04
CA ARG A 51 12.39 -6.56 -17.75
C ARG A 51 10.94 -6.82 -17.38
N GLN A 52 10.71 -7.69 -16.39
CA GLN A 52 9.40 -7.86 -15.80
C GLN A 52 9.04 -6.49 -15.21
N LEU A 53 8.20 -5.74 -15.91
CA LEU A 53 7.65 -4.49 -15.42
C LEU A 53 6.72 -4.88 -14.28
N THR A 54 7.26 -4.90 -13.07
CA THR A 54 6.47 -5.14 -11.85
C THR A 54 5.50 -3.98 -11.70
N GLU A 55 4.25 -4.20 -12.08
CA GLU A 55 3.19 -3.23 -11.84
C GLU A 55 2.87 -3.21 -10.34
N TYR A 56 2.92 -2.03 -9.72
CA TYR A 56 2.50 -1.87 -8.32
C TYR A 56 1.04 -1.40 -8.29
N LYS A 57 0.17 -2.15 -7.60
CA LYS A 57 -1.18 -1.69 -7.29
C LYS A 57 -1.27 -1.28 -5.83
N THR A 58 -1.83 -0.10 -5.59
CA THR A 58 -2.17 0.35 -4.24
C THR A 58 -3.47 -0.31 -3.80
N HIS A 59 -3.48 -0.95 -2.64
CA HIS A 59 -4.67 -1.47 -1.99
C HIS A 59 -4.86 -0.84 -0.61
N ARG A 60 -6.12 -0.73 -0.19
CA ARG A 60 -6.46 -0.28 1.17
C ARG A 60 -6.09 -1.38 2.15
N ALA A 61 -5.22 -1.06 3.10
CA ALA A 61 -4.66 -1.99 4.09
C ALA A 61 -5.28 -1.83 5.49
N GLY A 62 -6.13 -0.83 5.71
CA GLY A 62 -6.80 -0.62 6.99
C GLY A 62 -6.97 0.86 7.31
N TYR A 63 -6.94 1.16 8.62
CA TYR A 63 -7.07 2.50 9.16
C TYR A 63 -6.00 2.75 10.21
N THR A 64 -5.49 3.96 10.26
CA THR A 64 -4.47 4.42 11.20
C THR A 64 -4.81 5.82 11.69
N ALA A 65 -4.41 6.16 12.91
CA ALA A 65 -4.55 7.53 13.42
C ALA A 65 -3.55 8.50 12.76
N ASN A 66 -2.45 7.98 12.20
CA ASN A 66 -1.34 8.77 11.66
C ASN A 66 -1.06 8.45 10.19
N GLY A 67 -0.76 9.44 9.37
CA GLY A 67 -0.58 9.27 7.93
C GLY A 67 -0.83 10.55 7.12
N VAL A 68 -1.03 10.39 5.80
CA VAL A 68 -1.25 11.52 4.88
C VAL A 68 -2.70 12.02 4.99
N PRO A 69 -2.96 13.33 5.21
CA PRO A 69 -4.31 13.89 5.32
C PRO A 69 -5.20 13.64 4.12
N ALA A 70 -4.63 13.49 2.92
CA ALA A 70 -5.36 13.16 1.69
C ALA A 70 -6.13 11.84 1.78
N ASN A 71 -5.72 10.93 2.67
CA ASN A 71 -6.35 9.62 2.85
C ASN A 71 -7.36 9.60 4.00
N ILE A 72 -7.85 10.75 4.46
CA ILE A 72 -8.77 10.81 5.60
C ILE A 72 -10.07 10.06 5.34
N SER A 73 -10.47 9.25 6.31
CA SER A 73 -11.80 8.64 6.36
C SER A 73 -12.75 9.58 7.10
N VAL A 74 -13.46 10.41 6.36
CA VAL A 74 -14.39 11.41 6.92
C VAL A 74 -15.45 10.75 7.78
N VAL A 75 -16.08 9.68 7.29
CA VAL A 75 -17.17 8.99 8.00
C VAL A 75 -16.69 8.43 9.33
N ARG A 76 -15.55 7.72 9.35
CA ARG A 76 -15.01 7.13 10.57
C ARG A 76 -14.55 8.20 11.56
N SER A 77 -13.92 9.26 11.06
CA SER A 77 -13.48 10.37 11.92
C SER A 77 -14.66 11.08 12.59
N LEU A 78 -15.74 11.30 11.83
CA LEU A 78 -16.97 11.88 12.37
C LEU A 78 -17.64 10.95 13.39
N GLN A 79 -17.70 9.65 13.10
CA GLN A 79 -18.23 8.65 14.04
C GLN A 79 -17.45 8.65 15.36
N ASN A 80 -16.11 8.65 15.30
CA ASN A 80 -15.26 8.71 16.48
C ASN A 80 -15.52 9.97 17.30
N SER A 81 -15.61 11.13 16.63
CA SER A 81 -15.90 12.39 17.30
C SER A 81 -17.26 12.40 17.99
N LEU A 82 -18.30 11.90 17.33
CA LEU A 82 -19.63 11.79 17.92
C LEU A 82 -19.64 10.86 19.13
N ALA A 83 -18.94 9.74 19.07
CA ALA A 83 -18.80 8.80 20.18
C ALA A 83 -18.08 9.47 21.37
N ARG A 84 -16.95 10.13 21.13
CA ARG A 84 -16.19 10.89 22.15
C ARG A 84 -17.07 11.97 22.79
N ARG A 85 -17.74 12.79 21.99
CA ARG A 85 -18.63 13.85 22.47
C ARG A 85 -19.78 13.29 23.30
N THR A 86 -20.37 12.18 22.88
CA THR A 86 -21.42 11.50 23.65
C THR A 86 -20.88 11.01 24.99
N ALA A 87 -19.71 10.38 25.03
CA ALA A 87 -19.08 9.93 26.27
C ALA A 87 -18.79 11.11 27.23
N MET A 88 -18.22 12.21 26.72
CA MET A 88 -17.87 13.39 27.52
C MET A 88 -19.09 14.15 28.06
N THR A 89 -20.24 14.04 27.38
CA THR A 89 -21.48 14.74 27.75
C THR A 89 -22.49 13.85 28.48
N ALA A 90 -22.33 12.53 28.45
CA ALA A 90 -23.30 11.57 29.01
C ALA A 90 -23.62 11.83 30.49
N GLY A 91 -22.62 12.05 31.33
CA GLY A 91 -22.82 12.33 32.75
C GLY A 91 -23.63 13.61 32.98
N LYS A 92 -23.22 14.71 32.31
CA LYS A 92 -23.90 16.01 32.40
C LYS A 92 -25.33 15.92 31.86
N ARG A 93 -25.57 15.18 30.79
CA ARG A 93 -26.93 15.01 30.24
C ARG A 93 -27.87 14.29 31.22
N ARG A 94 -27.37 13.32 31.98
CA ARG A 94 -28.17 12.64 33.02
C ARG A 94 -28.52 13.60 34.16
N GLU A 95 -27.54 14.36 34.62
CA GLU A 95 -27.73 15.38 35.67
C GLU A 95 -28.70 16.48 35.20
N LEU A 96 -28.57 16.94 33.97
CA LEU A 96 -29.50 17.90 33.36
C LEU A 96 -30.93 17.37 33.35
N HIS A 97 -31.13 16.10 32.98
CA HIS A 97 -32.46 15.49 33.00
C HIS A 97 -33.05 15.44 34.41
N ALA A 98 -32.24 15.06 35.41
CA ALA A 98 -32.67 15.04 36.81
C ALA A 98 -33.03 16.44 37.33
N LEU A 99 -32.24 17.47 36.96
CA LEU A 99 -32.53 18.86 37.33
C LEU A 99 -33.81 19.38 36.64
N GLU A 100 -34.03 19.01 35.38
CA GLU A 100 -35.25 19.36 34.63
C GLU A 100 -36.49 18.70 35.25
N GLU A 101 -36.39 17.43 35.67
CA GLU A 101 -37.44 16.74 36.43
C GLU A 101 -37.72 17.44 37.77
N ASN A 102 -36.67 17.78 38.53
CA ASN A 102 -36.82 18.50 39.80
C ASN A 102 -37.48 19.87 39.62
N LEU A 103 -37.09 20.61 38.58
CA LEU A 103 -37.70 21.89 38.25
C LEU A 103 -39.19 21.72 37.91
N ALA A 104 -39.54 20.66 37.17
CA ALA A 104 -40.93 20.35 36.84
C ALA A 104 -41.76 19.99 38.09
N ILE A 105 -41.18 19.29 39.07
CA ILE A 105 -41.84 18.98 40.35
C ILE A 105 -42.08 20.25 41.15
N ILE A 106 -41.04 21.09 41.32
CA ILE A 106 -41.11 22.29 42.15
C ILE A 106 -42.08 23.31 41.54
N SER A 107 -42.05 23.48 40.22
CA SER A 107 -42.95 24.39 39.49
C SER A 107 -44.43 24.02 39.60
N ASN A 108 -44.75 22.76 39.96
CA ASN A 108 -46.12 22.27 40.14
C ASN A 108 -46.50 22.12 41.63
N SER A 109 -45.62 22.50 42.56
CA SER A 109 -45.87 22.36 43.99
C SER A 109 -46.38 23.66 44.61
N GLU A 110 -47.30 23.53 45.56
CA GLU A 110 -47.80 24.65 46.38
C GLU A 110 -47.31 24.47 47.84
N PRO A 111 -46.80 25.53 48.50
CA PRO A 111 -46.64 26.91 48.01
C PRO A 111 -45.48 27.06 47.00
N ALA A 112 -45.60 28.04 46.10
CA ALA A 112 -44.59 28.30 45.07
C ALA A 112 -43.20 28.61 45.67
N GLN A 113 -42.18 27.88 45.21
CA GLN A 113 -40.79 28.01 45.68
C GLN A 113 -39.92 28.76 44.67
N LEU A 114 -40.26 30.02 44.40
CA LEU A 114 -39.63 30.86 43.36
C LEU A 114 -38.09 30.91 43.42
N LEU A 115 -37.52 31.00 44.63
CA LEU A 115 -36.05 31.06 44.80
C LEU A 115 -35.36 29.76 44.36
N GLU A 116 -35.96 28.61 44.67
CA GLU A 116 -35.41 27.30 44.31
C GLU A 116 -35.57 27.03 42.82
N GLU A 117 -36.70 27.45 42.21
CA GLU A 117 -36.88 27.41 40.76
C GLU A 117 -35.81 28.21 40.02
N GLU A 118 -35.53 29.44 40.46
CA GLU A 118 -34.48 30.26 39.85
C GLU A 118 -33.10 29.63 40.00
N ARG A 119 -32.81 29.01 41.15
CA ARG A 119 -31.56 28.29 41.39
C ARG A 119 -31.40 27.13 40.40
N LEU A 120 -32.42 26.29 40.25
CA LEU A 120 -32.41 25.16 39.32
C LEU A 120 -32.31 25.61 37.86
N ARG A 121 -33.01 26.68 37.47
CA ARG A 121 -32.90 27.24 36.11
C ARG A 121 -31.49 27.72 35.79
N LYS A 122 -30.81 28.36 36.76
CA LYS A 122 -29.40 28.77 36.60
C LYS A 122 -28.50 27.55 36.46
N GLU A 123 -28.67 26.53 37.29
CA GLU A 123 -27.88 25.30 37.26
C GLU A 123 -28.05 24.56 35.93
N ILE A 124 -29.28 24.43 35.42
CA ILE A 124 -29.58 23.86 34.10
C ILE A 124 -28.90 24.67 32.99
N ALA A 125 -28.98 26.00 33.03
CA ALA A 125 -28.36 26.86 32.02
C ALA A 125 -26.84 26.70 31.99
N GLU A 126 -26.19 26.64 33.16
CA GLU A 126 -24.75 26.36 33.26
C GLU A 126 -24.39 24.98 32.71
N LEU A 127 -25.18 23.96 33.04
CA LEU A 127 -24.93 22.60 32.56
C LEU A 127 -25.08 22.49 31.04
N ARG A 128 -26.10 23.15 30.47
CA ARG A 128 -26.31 23.26 29.02
C ARG A 128 -25.11 23.91 28.33
N ALA A 129 -24.63 25.03 28.87
CA ALA A 129 -23.44 25.72 28.34
C ALA A 129 -22.19 24.82 28.40
N LYS A 130 -22.01 24.06 29.49
CA LYS A 130 -20.90 23.09 29.62
C LYS A 130 -20.98 21.97 28.58
N ILE A 131 -22.18 21.48 28.26
CA ILE A 131 -22.39 20.45 27.22
C ILE A 131 -22.11 21.01 25.83
N GLU A 132 -22.59 22.22 25.54
CA GLU A 132 -22.43 22.87 24.25
C GLU A 132 -20.97 23.21 23.94
N ARG A 133 -20.18 23.57 24.96
CA ARG A 133 -18.75 23.86 24.84
C ARG A 133 -17.92 22.69 24.31
N VAL A 134 -18.43 21.45 24.36
CA VAL A 134 -17.70 20.27 23.86
C VAL A 134 -17.64 20.29 22.32
N PRO A 135 -16.43 20.37 21.72
CA PRO A 135 -16.27 20.47 20.27
C PRO A 135 -16.79 19.25 19.50
N PHE A 136 -17.27 19.49 18.27
CA PHE A 136 -17.75 18.45 17.35
C PHE A 136 -16.66 17.71 16.59
N ILE A 137 -15.42 18.20 16.56
CA ILE A 137 -14.26 17.55 15.94
C ILE A 137 -13.04 17.87 16.80
N ASP A 138 -12.17 16.88 16.98
CA ASP A 138 -10.90 17.01 17.68
C ASP A 138 -9.80 16.29 16.88
N THR A 139 -8.54 16.60 17.15
CA THR A 139 -7.38 16.06 16.43
C THR A 139 -7.24 14.55 16.58
N PHE A 140 -7.67 14.00 17.72
CA PHE A 140 -7.65 12.57 17.99
C PHE A 140 -8.71 11.79 17.24
N ASP A 141 -9.76 12.46 16.74
CA ASP A 141 -10.85 11.79 16.05
C ASP A 141 -10.44 11.42 14.60
N PHE A 142 -9.38 12.04 14.08
CA PHE A 142 -8.93 11.81 12.71
C PHE A 142 -8.46 10.37 12.50
N THR A 143 -9.05 9.75 11.49
CA THR A 143 -8.67 8.40 11.04
C THR A 143 -8.34 8.43 9.56
N LEU A 144 -7.17 7.92 9.22
CA LEU A 144 -6.63 7.91 7.87
C LEU A 144 -6.63 6.49 7.31
N GLN A 145 -6.85 6.34 6.02
CA GLN A 145 -6.78 5.07 5.32
C GLN A 145 -5.33 4.69 5.09
N GLU A 146 -4.95 3.50 5.54
CA GLU A 146 -3.64 2.94 5.25
C GLU A 146 -3.62 2.41 3.82
N LEU A 147 -2.67 2.88 3.01
CA LEU A 147 -2.51 2.46 1.62
C LEU A 147 -1.20 1.69 1.49
N ARG A 148 -1.30 0.40 1.14
CA ARG A 148 -0.14 -0.45 0.89
C ARG A 148 0.01 -0.69 -0.60
N LYS A 149 1.23 -0.53 -1.11
CA LYS A 149 1.59 -0.91 -2.47
C LYS A 149 1.98 -2.39 -2.47
N THR A 150 1.31 -3.19 -3.27
CA THR A 150 1.67 -4.59 -3.48
C THR A 150 2.08 -4.79 -4.93
N ALA A 151 3.21 -5.47 -5.15
CA ALA A 151 3.65 -5.88 -6.47
C ALA A 151 2.64 -6.87 -7.06
N ARG A 152 2.11 -6.56 -8.23
CA ARG A 152 1.32 -7.49 -9.03
C ARG A 152 2.30 -8.27 -9.90
N PHE A 153 2.46 -9.55 -9.62
CA PHE A 153 3.16 -10.44 -10.55
C PHE A 153 2.27 -10.68 -11.77
N PRO A 154 2.81 -10.59 -13.00
CA PRO A 154 2.06 -10.98 -14.19
C PRO A 154 1.62 -12.44 -14.07
N PRO A 155 0.42 -12.82 -14.58
CA PRO A 155 -0.01 -14.21 -14.54
C PRO A 155 1.01 -15.08 -15.29
N ALA A 156 1.41 -16.20 -14.68
CA ALA A 156 2.24 -17.18 -15.36
C ALA A 156 1.50 -17.63 -16.63
N ARG A 157 2.08 -17.39 -17.80
CA ARG A 157 1.58 -17.96 -19.05
C ARG A 157 1.70 -19.48 -18.92
N GLN A 158 0.58 -20.18 -19.09
CA GLN A 158 0.54 -21.64 -19.29
C GLN A 158 1.15 -21.98 -20.65
#